data_AF-A0A1L5NRW6-F1
#
_entry.id   AF-A0A1L5NRW6-F1
#
_cell.length_a   1.000
_cell.length_b   1.000
_cell.length_c   1.000
_cell.angle_alpha   90.00
_cell.angle_beta   90.00
_cell.angle_gamma   90.00
#
_symmetry.space_group_name_H-M   'P 1'
#
loop_
_entity.id
_entity.type
_entity.pdbx_description
1 polymer ?
#
loop_
_entity_poly.entity_id
_entity_poly.type
_entity_poly.pdbx_seq_one_letter_code
_entity_poly.pdbx_strand_id
1 'polypeptide(L)'
;MAVDSRGAVALGSPDGRKDRVVHARLSASELAAINSAAEAAGLTVSAFMRSLTLEGAGVRPFLTDDDRAVFEMLISDMRSVGVNLNQLARSANASGCLSDADLAVELSEVQRLVAAVVLELRSFAARGARRRGAT
;
A
#
# COMPACT_ATOMS: atom_id res chain seq x y z
N MET A 1 22.06 -16.57 -7.84
CA MET A 1 22.12 -16.07 -6.46
C MET A 1 20.88 -16.56 -5.73
N ALA A 2 21.06 -17.32 -4.67
CA ALA A 2 19.99 -17.94 -3.91
C ALA A 2 19.24 -16.87 -3.11
N VAL A 3 17.93 -16.80 -3.30
CA VAL A 3 17.02 -16.04 -2.42
C VAL A 3 16.87 -16.89 -1.17
N ASP A 4 17.44 -16.39 -0.06
CA ASP A 4 17.26 -16.94 1.28
C ASP A 4 15.78 -16.86 1.67
N SER A 5 15.08 -17.98 1.48
CA SER A 5 13.72 -18.22 1.94
C SER A 5 13.73 -18.33 3.46
N ARG A 6 13.77 -17.19 4.16
CA ARG A 6 13.53 -17.16 5.60
C ARG A 6 12.14 -17.70 5.86
N GLY A 7 12.11 -18.83 6.57
CA GLY A 7 10.98 -19.74 6.68
C GLY A 7 9.67 -19.03 6.98
N ALA A 8 8.72 -19.18 6.06
CA ALA A 8 7.32 -19.06 6.39
C ALA A 8 7.04 -20.09 7.49
N VAL A 9 6.91 -19.63 8.73
CA VAL A 9 6.47 -20.46 9.84
C VAL A 9 5.12 -21.04 9.42
N ALA A 10 5.06 -22.36 9.26
CA ALA A 10 3.83 -23.06 8.94
C ALA A 10 2.84 -22.81 10.07
N LEU A 11 1.93 -21.86 9.85
CA LEU A 11 0.84 -21.57 10.77
C LEU A 11 -0.05 -22.80 10.77
N GLY A 12 -0.30 -23.35 11.97
CA GLY A 12 -1.28 -24.42 12.14
C GLY A 12 -2.62 -24.06 11.52
N SER A 13 -3.46 -25.08 11.29
CA SER A 13 -4.75 -24.96 10.59
C SER A 13 -5.52 -23.68 10.98
N PRO A 14 -6.07 -22.93 10.01
CA PRO A 14 -6.80 -21.67 10.27
C PRO A 14 -8.02 -21.84 11.18
N ASP A 15 -8.50 -23.09 11.36
CA ASP A 15 -9.60 -23.49 12.23
C ASP A 15 -9.19 -23.93 13.65
N GLY A 16 -7.92 -23.78 14.02
CA GLY A 16 -7.45 -24.06 15.38
C GLY A 16 -7.99 -23.06 16.40
N ARG A 17 -8.46 -23.55 17.55
CA ARG A 17 -8.87 -22.70 18.70
C ARG A 17 -7.73 -21.76 19.09
N LYS A 18 -8.01 -20.46 19.19
CA LYS A 18 -7.04 -19.42 19.62
C LYS A 18 -6.80 -19.48 21.14
N ASP A 19 -6.05 -20.48 21.59
CA ASP A 19 -5.86 -20.81 23.01
C ASP A 19 -4.53 -20.31 23.63
N ARG A 20 -3.64 -19.72 22.82
CA ARG A 20 -2.37 -19.14 23.27
C ARG A 20 -2.51 -17.65 23.53
N VAL A 21 -1.89 -17.18 24.62
CA VAL A 21 -1.93 -15.78 25.08
C VAL A 21 -0.52 -15.19 25.04
N VAL A 22 -0.42 -13.95 24.57
CA VAL A 22 0.80 -13.14 24.64
C VAL A 22 0.63 -12.10 25.73
N HIS A 23 1.61 -11.99 26.63
CA HIS A 23 1.62 -10.98 27.69
C HIS A 23 2.55 -9.82 27.33
N ALA A 24 2.04 -8.59 27.43
CA ALA A 24 2.80 -7.36 27.27
C ALA A 24 2.53 -6.44 28.44
N ARG A 25 3.57 -5.79 28.97
CA ARG A 25 3.43 -4.75 29.99
C ARG A 25 3.24 -3.41 29.29
N LEU A 26 2.24 -2.65 29.72
CA LEU A 26 1.91 -1.33 29.22
C LEU A 26 1.73 -0.39 30.40
N SER A 27 2.22 0.82 30.27
CA SER A 27 1.84 1.94 31.12
C SER A 27 0.39 2.35 30.87
N ALA A 28 -0.18 3.14 31.78
CA ALA A 28 -1.54 3.63 31.64
C ALA A 28 -1.74 4.51 30.39
N SER A 29 -0.73 5.33 30.03
CA SER A 29 -0.78 6.18 28.84
C SER A 29 -0.71 5.38 27.55
N GLU A 30 0.14 4.34 27.50
CA GLU A 30 0.21 3.44 26.34
C GLU A 30 -1.10 2.69 26.14
N LEU A 31 -1.69 2.16 27.22
CA LEU A 31 -2.98 1.47 27.14
C LEU A 31 -4.11 2.42 26.69
N ALA A 32 -4.13 3.66 27.18
CA ALA A 32 -5.11 4.66 26.75
C ALA A 32 -4.97 5.00 25.25
N ALA A 33 -3.73 5.15 24.76
CA ALA A 33 -3.48 5.37 23.33
C ALA A 33 -3.93 4.17 22.48
N ILE A 34 -3.68 2.95 22.94
CA ILE A 34 -4.13 1.73 22.25
C ILE A 34 -5.66 1.64 22.24
N ASN A 35 -6.33 1.95 23.35
CA ASN A 35 -7.79 1.97 23.42
C ASN A 35 -8.39 2.94 22.39
N SER A 36 -7.87 4.17 22.34
CA SER A 36 -8.33 5.18 21.38
C SER A 36 -8.10 4.74 19.93
N ALA A 37 -6.94 4.15 19.64
CA ALA A 37 -6.63 3.64 18.30
C ALA A 37 -7.53 2.46 17.90
N ALA A 38 -7.82 1.55 18.84
CA ALA A 38 -8.73 0.43 18.60
C ALA A 38 -10.17 0.89 18.35
N GLU A 39 -10.65 1.88 19.13
CA GLU A 39 -11.95 2.50 18.94
C GLU A 39 -12.05 3.20 17.58
N ALA A 40 -11.05 4.00 17.21
CA ALA A 40 -10.99 4.64 15.89
C ALA A 40 -10.96 3.63 14.73
N ALA A 41 -10.45 2.42 14.98
CA ALA A 41 -10.45 1.32 14.02
C ALA A 41 -11.74 0.47 14.05
N GLY A 42 -12.67 0.73 14.96
CA GLY A 42 -13.89 -0.07 15.14
C GLY A 42 -13.65 -1.48 15.67
N LEU A 43 -12.56 -1.68 16.42
CA LEU A 43 -12.12 -2.99 16.92
C LEU A 43 -12.08 -3.04 18.44
N THR A 44 -12.17 -4.24 18.99
CA THR A 44 -11.73 -4.47 20.38
C THR A 44 -10.21 -4.33 20.48
N VAL A 45 -9.72 -3.95 21.65
CA VAL A 45 -8.27 -3.82 21.93
C VAL A 45 -7.52 -5.10 21.59
N SER A 46 -8.07 -6.27 21.94
CA SER A 46 -7.46 -7.57 21.64
C SER A 46 -7.44 -7.88 20.14
N ALA A 47 -8.50 -7.53 19.41
CA ALA A 47 -8.55 -7.69 17.96
C ALA A 47 -7.53 -6.79 17.26
N PHE A 48 -7.43 -5.52 17.69
CA PHE A 48 -6.47 -4.54 17.20
C PHE A 48 -5.01 -4.94 17.47
N MET A 49 -4.67 -5.30 18.71
CA MET A 49 -3.31 -5.76 19.02
C MET A 49 -2.94 -7.03 18.26
N ARG A 50 -3.88 -7.95 18.10
CA ARG A 50 -3.68 -9.18 17.31
C ARG A 50 -3.45 -8.87 15.83
N SER A 51 -4.22 -7.96 15.23
CA SER A 51 -4.02 -7.60 13.82
C SER A 51 -2.63 -7.01 13.61
N LEU A 52 -2.21 -6.06 14.45
CA LEU A 52 -0.89 -5.44 14.37
C LEU A 52 0.25 -6.44 14.60
N THR A 53 0.09 -7.36 15.55
CA THR A 53 1.11 -8.37 15.84
C THR A 53 1.27 -9.35 14.68
N LEU A 54 0.16 -9.78 14.06
CA LEU A 54 0.20 -10.65 12.88
C LEU A 54 0.74 -9.93 11.63
N GLU A 55 0.46 -8.64 11.49
CA GLU A 55 1.02 -7.81 10.43
C GLU A 55 2.53 -7.63 10.61
N GLY A 56 2.98 -7.23 11.80
CA GLY A 56 4.41 -7.05 12.13
C GLY A 56 5.21 -8.36 12.06
N ALA A 57 4.56 -9.50 12.30
CA ALA A 57 5.15 -10.82 12.11
C ALA A 57 5.16 -11.31 10.65
N GLY A 58 4.59 -10.55 9.70
CA GLY A 58 4.47 -10.93 8.29
C GLY A 58 3.44 -12.05 8.03
N VAL A 59 2.65 -12.44 9.02
CA VAL A 59 1.63 -13.49 8.93
C VAL A 59 0.38 -13.01 8.18
N ARG A 60 0.00 -11.75 8.39
CA ARG A 60 -1.07 -11.08 7.64
C ARG A 60 -0.55 -9.71 7.19
N PRO A 61 0.27 -9.67 6.13
CA PRO A 61 0.86 -8.42 5.69
C PRO A 61 -0.24 -7.44 5.25
N PHE A 62 -0.03 -6.15 5.55
CA PHE A 62 -0.94 -5.09 5.13
C PHE A 62 -1.09 -5.01 3.61
N LEU A 63 0.03 -5.21 2.90
CA LEU A 63 0.10 -5.39 1.46
C LEU A 63 0.11 -6.87 1.11
N THR A 64 -0.91 -7.33 0.38
CA THR A 64 -0.87 -8.66 -0.24
C THR A 64 0.09 -8.66 -1.42
N ASP A 65 0.46 -9.84 -1.92
CA ASP A 65 1.28 -9.96 -3.12
C ASP A 65 0.58 -9.34 -4.33
N ASP A 66 -0.74 -9.48 -4.44
CA ASP A 66 -1.54 -8.79 -5.46
C ASP A 66 -1.45 -7.26 -5.33
N ASP A 67 -1.53 -6.71 -4.11
CA ASP A 67 -1.38 -5.26 -3.89
C ASP A 67 0.03 -4.80 -4.36
N ARG A 68 1.07 -5.59 -4.06
CA ARG A 68 2.45 -5.30 -4.50
C ARG A 68 2.60 -5.34 -6.02
N ALA A 69 2.00 -6.34 -6.69
CA ALA A 69 2.01 -6.44 -8.14
C ALA A 69 1.32 -5.22 -8.79
N VAL A 70 0.20 -4.76 -8.24
CA VAL A 70 -0.46 -3.52 -8.68
C VAL A 70 0.46 -2.32 -8.51
N PHE A 71 1.15 -2.19 -7.37
CA PHE A 71 2.11 -1.09 -7.18
C PHE A 71 3.27 -1.15 -8.17
N GLU A 72 3.81 -2.32 -8.47
CA GLU A 72 4.88 -2.47 -9.46
C GLU A 72 4.43 -2.03 -10.86
N MET A 73 3.21 -2.39 -11.27
CA MET A 73 2.62 -1.92 -12.53
C MET A 73 2.48 -0.39 -12.53
N LEU A 74 1.92 0.21 -11.48
CA LEU A 74 1.77 1.67 -11.39
C LEU A 74 3.11 2.40 -11.38
N ILE A 75 4.15 1.85 -10.73
CA ILE A 75 5.50 2.41 -10.76
C ILE A 75 6.09 2.35 -12.17
N SER A 76 5.86 1.26 -12.90
CA SER A 76 6.29 1.11 -14.29
C SER A 76 5.62 2.16 -15.19
N ASP A 77 4.31 2.30 -15.06
CA ASP A 77 3.51 3.27 -15.81
C ASP A 77 3.97 4.72 -15.56
N MET A 78 4.25 5.06 -14.29
CA MET A 78 4.78 6.36 -13.92
C MET A 78 6.18 6.64 -14.49
N ARG A 79 7.03 5.61 -14.62
CA ARG A 79 8.34 5.78 -15.28
C ARG A 79 8.17 6.09 -16.76
N SER A 80 7.25 5.41 -17.44
CA SER A 80 6.94 5.67 -18.86
C SER A 80 6.47 7.10 -19.08
N VAL A 81 5.57 7.60 -18.22
CA VAL A 81 5.14 9.01 -18.21
C VAL A 81 6.33 9.97 -18.08
N GLY A 82 7.23 9.70 -17.13
CA GLY A 82 8.43 10.51 -16.94
C GLY A 82 9.36 10.52 -18.15
N VAL A 83 9.48 9.38 -18.85
CA VAL A 83 10.27 9.28 -20.09
C VAL A 83 9.65 10.14 -21.19
N ASN A 84 8.34 10.05 -21.43
CA ASN A 84 7.66 10.83 -22.46
C ASN A 84 7.74 12.34 -22.18
N LEU A 85 7.48 12.76 -20.94
CA LEU A 85 7.63 14.15 -20.52
C LEU A 85 9.05 14.68 -20.75
N ASN A 86 10.07 13.86 -20.45
CA ASN A 86 11.47 14.23 -20.68
C ASN A 86 11.80 14.33 -22.17
N GLN A 87 11.22 13.46 -23.01
CA GLN A 87 11.35 13.57 -24.46
C GLN A 87 10.68 14.86 -24.98
N LEU A 88 9.47 15.18 -24.51
CA LEU A 88 8.76 16.40 -24.85
C LEU A 88 9.58 17.64 -24.44
N ALA A 89 10.09 17.69 -23.22
CA ALA A 89 10.95 18.79 -22.75
C ALA A 89 12.22 18.94 -23.60
N ARG A 90 12.87 17.82 -23.98
CA ARG A 90 14.04 17.85 -24.88
C ARG A 90 13.68 18.36 -26.26
N SER A 91 12.57 17.90 -26.83
CA SER A 91 12.10 18.35 -28.14
C SER A 91 11.76 19.84 -28.12
N ALA A 92 11.08 20.34 -27.09
CA ALA A 92 10.81 21.76 -26.88
C ALA A 92 12.09 22.59 -26.82
N ASN A 93 13.06 22.14 -26.01
CA ASN A 93 14.34 22.82 -25.84
C ASN A 93 15.19 22.78 -27.13
N ALA A 94 15.06 21.75 -27.96
CA ALA A 94 15.84 21.58 -29.18
C ALA A 94 15.24 22.32 -30.39
N SER A 95 13.92 22.46 -30.47
CA SER A 95 13.22 22.99 -31.65
C SER A 95 12.69 24.42 -31.48
N GLY A 96 12.59 24.95 -30.25
CA GLY A 96 12.11 26.31 -29.98
C GLY A 96 10.64 26.57 -30.34
N CYS A 97 9.95 25.62 -30.97
CA CYS A 97 8.53 25.64 -31.35
C CYS A 97 8.01 24.19 -31.38
N LEU A 98 7.26 23.79 -30.35
CA LEU A 98 6.40 22.62 -30.42
C LEU A 98 5.05 23.04 -30.99
N SER A 99 4.42 22.18 -31.81
CA SER A 99 3.05 22.42 -32.24
C SER A 99 2.09 22.23 -31.06
N ASP A 100 1.09 23.09 -30.91
CA ASP A 100 0.10 23.01 -29.82
C ASP A 100 -0.65 21.66 -29.82
N ALA A 101 -0.77 21.00 -30.98
CA ALA A 101 -1.43 19.72 -31.13
C ALA A 101 -0.63 18.57 -30.49
N ASP A 102 0.69 18.52 -30.71
CA ASP A 102 1.56 17.49 -30.14
C ASP A 102 1.66 17.64 -28.62
N LEU A 103 1.71 18.89 -28.13
CA LEU A 103 1.72 19.19 -26.71
C LEU A 103 0.41 18.76 -26.02
N ALA A 104 -0.73 18.98 -26.67
CA ALA A 104 -2.04 18.63 -26.14
C ALA A 104 -2.25 17.12 -26.02
N VAL A 105 -1.76 16.34 -26.99
CA VAL A 105 -1.84 14.87 -26.95
C VAL A 105 -1.02 14.31 -25.79
N GLU A 106 0.25 14.71 -25.66
CA GLU A 106 1.12 14.26 -24.57
C GLU A 106 0.59 14.68 -23.19
N LEU A 107 0.12 15.92 -23.05
CA LEU A 107 -0.52 16.38 -21.80
C LEU A 107 -1.75 15.54 -21.43
N SER A 108 -2.56 15.15 -22.41
CA SER A 108 -3.76 14.34 -22.16
C SER A 108 -3.42 12.93 -21.66
N GLU A 109 -2.39 12.30 -22.22
CA GLU A 109 -1.91 10.98 -21.78
C GLU A 109 -1.32 11.03 -20.38
N VAL A 110 -0.51 12.05 -20.09
CA VAL A 110 0.06 12.29 -18.75
C VAL A 110 -1.07 12.51 -17.73
N GLN A 111 -2.06 13.34 -18.03
CA GLN A 111 -3.20 13.60 -17.15
C GLN A 111 -4.01 12.32 -16.88
N ARG A 112 -4.19 11.47 -17.89
CA ARG A 112 -4.92 10.21 -17.78
C ARG A 112 -4.20 9.20 -16.88
N LEU A 113 -2.89 9.08 -17.04
CA LEU A 113 -2.06 8.23 -16.19
C LEU A 113 -2.00 8.72 -14.74
N VAL A 114 -1.84 10.03 -14.53
CA VAL A 114 -1.88 10.63 -13.19
C VAL A 114 -3.24 10.37 -12.52
N ALA A 115 -4.35 10.50 -13.26
CA ALA A 115 -5.68 10.23 -12.74
C ALA A 115 -5.86 8.76 -12.33
N ALA A 116 -5.35 7.82 -13.13
CA ALA A 116 -5.40 6.39 -12.81
C ALA A 116 -4.62 6.06 -11.53
N VAL A 117 -3.41 6.60 -11.38
CA VAL A 117 -2.57 6.41 -10.19
C VAL A 117 -3.26 6.98 -8.95
N VAL A 118 -3.83 8.19 -9.03
CA VAL A 118 -4.56 8.82 -7.91
C VAL A 118 -5.78 7.99 -7.51
N LEU A 119 -6.50 7.43 -8.47
CA LEU A 119 -7.68 6.60 -8.19
C LEU A 119 -7.29 5.30 -7.47
N GLU A 120 -6.23 4.63 -7.91
CA GLU A 120 -5.74 3.43 -7.26
C GLU A 120 -5.20 3.70 -5.85
N LEU A 121 -4.47 4.79 -5.65
CA LEU A 121 -4.00 5.19 -4.32
C LEU A 121 -5.17 5.48 -3.36
N ARG A 122 -6.25 6.12 -3.84
CA ARG A 122 -7.47 6.36 -3.06
C ARG A 122 -8.19 5.06 -2.72
N SER A 123 -8.34 4.16 -3.69
CA SER A 123 -8.95 2.84 -3.50
C SER A 123 -8.16 2.04 -2.45
N PHE A 124 -6.83 2.09 -2.54
CA PHE A 124 -5.93 1.45 -1.59
C PHE A 124 -6.05 2.02 -0.17
N ALA A 125 -6.04 3.34 -0.01
CA ALA A 125 -6.23 4.00 1.29
C ALA A 125 -7.57 3.60 1.94
N ALA A 126 -8.64 3.48 1.14
CA ALA A 126 -9.94 3.02 1.61
C ALA A 126 -9.96 1.53 1.98
N ARG A 127 -9.25 0.65 1.23
CA ARG A 127 -9.13 -0.79 1.54
C ARG A 127 -8.33 -1.03 2.82
N GLY A 128 -7.24 -0.30 3.03
CA GLY A 128 -6.44 -0.37 4.26
C GLY A 128 -7.24 0.00 5.52
N ALA A 129 -8.18 0.94 5.41
CA ALA A 129 -9.10 1.25 6.50
C ALA A 129 -10.11 0.10 6.77
N ARG A 130 -10.66 -0.52 5.71
CA ARG A 130 -11.65 -1.62 5.84
C ARG A 130 -11.05 -2.94 6.32
N ARG A 131 -9.84 -3.30 5.89
CA ARG A 131 -9.17 -4.54 6.33
C ARG A 131 -8.85 -4.55 7.82
N ARG A 132 -8.68 -3.37 8.44
CA ARG A 132 -8.56 -3.26 9.90
C ARG A 132 -9.85 -3.61 10.62
N GLY A 133 -11.04 -3.37 10.04
CA GLY A 133 -12.32 -3.73 10.64
C GLY A 133 -12.81 -5.16 10.36
N ALA A 134 -12.13 -5.91 9.48
CA ALA A 134 -12.50 -7.27 9.12
C ALA A 134 -11.69 -8.28 9.95
N THR A 135 -12.24 -8.69 11.09
CA THR A 135 -11.73 -9.80 11.92
C THR A 135 -12.72 -10.94 12.02
#